data_AF-A0ABD3U5R1-F1
#
_entry.id   AF-A0ABD3U5R1-F1
#
_cell.length_a   1.000
_cell.length_b   1.000
_cell.length_c   1.000
_cell.angle_alpha   90.00
_cell.angle_beta   90.00
_cell.angle_gamma   90.00
#
_symmetry.space_group_name_H-M   'P 1'
#
loop_
_entity.id
_entity.type
_entity.pdbx_description
1 polymer ?
#
loop_
_entity_poly.entity_id
_entity_poly.type
_entity_poly.pdbx_seq_one_letter_code
_entity_poly.pdbx_strand_id
1 'polypeptide(L)'
;MATTNAVITSSAHVIADRFTSFLSPSRASSWLVKPRRRTFSSTVRCALSPQRTQESRRLVSLSLVFVQFFYLSKGAMGEGMMDRYMKKKKLDPLEAYVPAVILTELQIKELGQYLEVDQPKFADCRNLLRSGPASSLRVNIRAIAQYASDDGNGKAASGEVDQCLRALEELDYLLLQASRSDSKAPIESMKVKVDTAVNALNRLLKTVPSDVLDKGKAMADAYLAPGDDFKSPQNLDPQLKQLESLL
;
A
#
# COMPACT_ATOMS: atom_id res chain seq x y z
N MET A 1 8.60 1.48 -70.04
CA MET A 1 7.91 2.29 -69.02
C MET A 1 8.54 1.96 -67.69
N ALA A 2 9.33 2.90 -67.16
CA ALA A 2 10.04 2.77 -65.90
C ALA A 2 9.10 3.18 -64.76
N THR A 3 8.96 2.33 -63.75
CA THR A 3 8.35 2.71 -62.47
C THR A 3 9.35 2.41 -61.37
N THR A 4 9.72 3.49 -60.72
CA THR A 4 10.78 3.71 -59.74
C THR A 4 10.41 3.15 -58.37
N ASN A 5 11.36 2.45 -57.75
CA ASN A 5 11.34 2.06 -56.34
C ASN A 5 11.46 3.31 -55.45
N ALA A 6 10.54 3.48 -54.49
CA ALA A 6 10.70 4.44 -53.40
C ALA A 6 10.94 3.66 -52.09
N VAL A 7 12.21 3.62 -51.69
CA VAL A 7 12.66 3.16 -50.37
C VAL A 7 12.46 4.33 -49.40
N ILE A 8 11.55 4.17 -48.43
CA ILE A 8 11.39 5.13 -47.34
C ILE A 8 12.15 4.60 -46.13
N THR A 9 13.38 5.09 -45.96
CA THR A 9 14.15 5.01 -44.73
C THR A 9 13.53 5.95 -43.69
N SER A 10 12.90 5.40 -42.65
CA SER A 10 12.49 6.17 -41.46
C SER A 10 13.55 6.02 -40.38
N SER A 11 14.32 7.08 -40.19
CA SER A 11 15.32 7.25 -39.14
C SER A 11 14.67 7.34 -37.75
N ALA A 12 15.30 6.66 -36.79
CA ALA A 12 14.96 6.65 -35.39
C ALA A 12 15.22 8.02 -34.73
N HIS A 13 14.27 8.48 -33.92
CA HIS A 13 14.53 9.42 -32.82
C HIS A 13 13.89 8.87 -31.55
N VAL A 14 14.69 8.08 -30.83
CA VAL A 14 14.46 7.71 -29.44
C VAL A 14 14.79 8.94 -28.60
N ILE A 15 13.77 9.57 -28.02
CA ILE A 15 13.96 10.61 -27.01
C ILE A 15 14.04 9.89 -25.67
N ALA A 16 15.25 9.45 -25.35
CA ALA A 16 15.67 9.18 -23.99
C ALA A 16 16.13 10.51 -23.39
N ASP A 17 15.40 10.99 -22.38
CA ASP A 17 15.97 11.69 -21.22
C ASP A 17 14.84 12.25 -20.35
N ARG A 18 14.81 11.84 -19.07
CA ARG A 18 14.75 12.78 -17.95
C ARG A 18 14.87 12.10 -16.57
N PHE A 19 15.85 12.62 -15.83
CA PHE A 19 16.08 12.60 -14.38
C PHE A 19 16.71 11.36 -13.71
N THR A 20 18.02 11.23 -13.93
CA THR A 20 18.96 10.79 -12.89
C THR A 20 19.41 11.97 -12.04
N SER A 21 18.97 12.06 -10.78
CA SER A 21 19.67 12.84 -9.75
C SER A 21 19.18 12.48 -8.35
N PHE A 22 19.76 11.44 -7.76
CA PHE A 22 19.86 11.35 -6.30
C PHE A 22 21.32 11.14 -5.92
N LEU A 23 21.89 12.23 -5.42
CA LEU A 23 23.22 12.31 -4.84
C LEU A 23 23.31 11.34 -3.66
N SER A 24 24.25 10.41 -3.76
CA SER A 24 24.71 9.60 -2.64
C SER A 24 25.65 10.43 -1.75
N PRO A 25 25.49 10.47 -0.43
CA PRO A 25 26.54 10.96 0.44
C PRO A 25 27.53 9.82 0.72
N SER A 26 28.62 9.80 -0.04
CA SER A 26 29.85 9.09 0.29
C SER A 26 30.52 9.75 1.50
N ARG A 27 30.58 9.03 2.63
CA ARG A 27 31.46 9.37 3.76
C ARG A 27 32.42 8.21 4.00
N ALA A 28 33.62 8.32 3.43
CA ALA A 28 34.75 7.48 3.76
C ALA A 28 35.48 8.10 4.96
N SER A 29 35.67 7.32 6.01
CA SER A 29 36.75 7.55 6.98
C SER A 29 37.32 6.19 7.37
N SER A 30 38.53 5.94 6.88
CA SER A 30 39.38 4.78 7.13
C SER A 30 39.85 4.74 8.58
N TRP A 31 39.61 3.63 9.28
CA TRP A 31 40.46 3.19 10.38
C TRP A 31 40.66 1.67 10.28
N LEU A 32 41.92 1.32 10.06
CA LEU A 32 42.44 -0.01 9.84
C LEU A 32 42.85 -0.62 11.19
N VAL A 33 42.03 -1.51 11.78
CA VAL A 33 42.48 -2.37 12.89
C VAL A 33 41.79 -3.73 12.78
N LYS A 34 42.58 -4.78 12.50
CA LYS A 34 42.19 -6.19 12.59
C LYS A 34 41.87 -6.56 14.05
N PRO A 35 40.88 -7.45 14.28
CA PRO A 35 40.97 -8.35 15.41
C PRO A 35 40.91 -9.83 15.03
N ARG A 36 41.64 -10.56 15.86
CA ARG A 36 42.04 -11.96 15.85
C ARG A 36 40.91 -12.84 16.43
N ARG A 37 40.67 -14.00 15.82
CA ARG A 37 39.74 -15.04 16.27
C ARG A 37 40.00 -15.44 17.74
N ARG A 38 38.94 -15.52 18.54
CA ARG A 38 38.84 -16.42 19.71
C ARG A 38 37.39 -16.89 19.87
N THR A 39 37.22 -18.20 19.79
CA THR A 39 36.02 -18.98 20.13
C THR A 39 35.88 -19.09 21.65
N PHE A 40 34.66 -18.89 22.17
CA PHE A 40 34.30 -19.35 23.51
C PHE A 40 32.96 -20.10 23.45
N SER A 41 33.03 -21.38 23.78
CA SER A 41 31.91 -22.26 24.10
C SER A 41 31.50 -22.01 25.56
N SER A 42 30.20 -21.85 25.81
CA SER A 42 29.64 -21.89 27.17
C SER A 42 28.45 -22.83 27.18
N THR A 43 28.70 -24.01 27.73
CA THR A 43 27.73 -25.05 28.05
C THR A 43 27.17 -24.76 29.43
N VAL A 44 25.85 -24.69 29.62
CA VAL A 44 25.24 -24.69 30.95
C VAL A 44 24.32 -25.90 31.08
N ARG A 45 24.72 -26.80 31.98
CA ARG A 45 24.02 -28.03 32.38
C ARG A 45 22.83 -27.69 33.26
N CYS A 46 21.72 -28.37 33.01
CA CYS A 46 20.62 -28.54 33.95
C CYS A 46 21.09 -29.35 35.17
N ALA A 47 20.70 -28.92 36.38
CA ALA A 47 20.78 -29.71 37.59
C ALA A 47 19.41 -29.69 38.29
N LEU A 48 18.85 -30.88 38.50
CA LEU A 48 17.74 -31.18 39.41
C LEU A 48 18.29 -31.35 40.84
N SER A 49 17.56 -30.88 41.85
CA SER A 49 17.65 -31.36 43.25
C SER A 49 16.43 -30.88 44.08
N PRO A 50 16.08 -31.52 45.21
CA PRO A 50 14.70 -31.93 45.47
C PRO A 50 14.07 -31.44 46.81
N GLN A 51 12.74 -31.53 46.85
CA GLN A 51 11.84 -32.04 47.92
C GLN A 51 11.74 -31.39 49.34
N ARG A 52 10.46 -31.03 49.63
CA ARG A 52 9.67 -31.07 50.89
C ARG A 52 9.77 -29.96 51.96
N THR A 53 8.62 -29.29 52.16
CA THR A 53 7.76 -29.26 53.38
C THR A 53 6.46 -28.48 53.05
N GLN A 54 5.31 -29.15 52.95
CA GLN A 54 4.20 -29.26 53.92
C GLN A 54 3.06 -28.20 53.75
N GLU A 55 1.92 -28.73 53.25
CA GLU A 55 0.49 -28.38 53.46
C GLU A 55 0.04 -26.97 53.92
N SER A 56 -0.93 -26.37 53.20
CA SER A 56 -2.31 -26.15 53.71
C SER A 56 -3.19 -25.31 52.75
N ARG A 57 -4.20 -25.97 52.18
CA ARG A 57 -5.63 -25.58 52.08
C ARG A 57 -6.07 -24.30 51.32
N ARG A 58 -6.94 -24.58 50.33
CA ARG A 58 -8.07 -23.78 49.75
C ARG A 58 -7.81 -23.03 48.44
N LEU A 59 -7.95 -23.78 47.35
CA LEU A 59 -8.46 -23.29 46.07
C LEU A 59 -9.90 -22.81 46.28
N VAL A 60 -10.14 -21.50 46.19
CA VAL A 60 -11.50 -20.95 46.05
C VAL A 60 -11.65 -20.43 44.63
N SER A 61 -12.61 -21.06 43.95
CA SER A 61 -13.11 -20.77 42.61
C SER A 61 -13.33 -19.26 42.38
N LEU A 62 -12.56 -18.66 41.47
CA LEU A 62 -12.81 -17.32 40.91
C LEU A 62 -13.91 -17.32 39.84
N SER A 63 -14.69 -18.40 39.72
CA SER A 63 -15.67 -18.57 38.63
C SER A 63 -17.02 -17.88 38.87
N LEU A 64 -17.25 -17.26 40.04
CA LEU A 64 -18.59 -16.75 40.40
C LEU A 64 -18.83 -15.26 40.14
N VAL A 65 -17.79 -14.46 39.82
CA VAL A 65 -17.97 -13.00 39.62
C VAL A 65 -18.44 -12.66 38.19
N PHE A 66 -18.19 -13.53 37.20
CA PHE A 66 -18.61 -13.28 35.82
C PHE A 66 -20.11 -13.51 35.56
N VAL A 67 -20.81 -14.27 36.40
CA VAL A 67 -22.22 -14.60 36.17
C VAL A 67 -23.16 -13.46 36.58
N GLN A 68 -22.74 -12.56 37.48
CA GLN A 68 -23.55 -11.40 37.88
C GLN A 68 -23.60 -10.29 36.82
N PHE A 69 -22.67 -10.26 35.86
CA PHE A 69 -22.71 -9.27 34.77
C PHE A 69 -23.77 -9.62 33.70
N PHE A 70 -24.17 -10.89 33.58
CA PHE A 70 -25.15 -11.33 32.59
C PHE A 70 -26.60 -11.32 33.08
N TYR A 71 -26.83 -11.17 34.40
CA TYR A 71 -28.19 -11.16 34.96
C TYR A 71 -28.81 -9.75 35.12
N LEU A 72 -28.04 -8.68 34.87
CA LEU A 72 -28.54 -7.31 34.88
C LEU A 72 -28.75 -6.76 33.46
N SER A 73 -29.35 -7.57 32.59
CA SER A 73 -29.84 -7.11 31.28
C SER A 73 -31.24 -7.66 31.02
N LYS A 74 -32.16 -7.30 31.91
CA LYS A 74 -33.60 -7.46 31.68
C LYS A 74 -34.31 -6.21 32.16
N GLY A 75 -34.59 -5.33 31.21
CA GLY A 75 -35.50 -4.20 31.39
C GLY A 75 -34.88 -2.84 31.21
N ALA A 76 -34.73 -2.40 29.96
CA ALA A 76 -34.95 -1.02 29.51
C ALA A 76 -34.65 -0.95 28.00
N MET A 77 -35.68 -0.80 27.17
CA MET A 77 -35.53 -0.21 25.84
C MET A 77 -35.26 1.28 26.06
N GLY A 78 -33.99 1.65 26.11
CA GLY A 78 -33.54 3.03 26.25
C GLY A 78 -32.09 3.08 25.80
N GLU A 79 -31.84 3.91 24.78
CA GLU A 79 -30.54 4.28 24.21
C GLU A 79 -29.33 3.77 25.00
N GLY A 80 -28.62 2.80 24.42
CA GLY A 80 -27.48 2.16 25.08
C GLY A 80 -26.45 3.21 25.49
N MET A 81 -25.86 3.06 26.68
CA MET A 81 -24.80 3.92 27.23
C MET A 81 -23.56 4.06 26.31
N MET A 82 -23.45 3.22 25.29
CA MET A 82 -22.44 3.28 24.23
C MET A 82 -22.81 4.26 23.10
N ASP A 83 -24.08 4.60 22.90
CA ASP A 83 -24.54 5.50 21.83
C ASP A 83 -23.94 6.92 21.96
N ARG A 84 -23.74 7.38 23.21
CA ARG A 84 -23.12 8.69 23.51
C ARG A 84 -21.59 8.72 23.39
N TYR A 85 -20.92 7.56 23.46
CA TYR A 85 -19.47 7.42 23.22
C TYR A 85 -19.15 6.95 21.80
N MET A 86 -20.16 6.44 21.09
CA MET A 86 -20.21 6.22 19.65
C MET A 86 -20.76 7.45 18.91
N LYS A 87 -20.40 8.67 19.35
CA LYS A 87 -20.06 9.74 18.39
C LYS A 87 -18.87 9.24 17.57
N LYS A 88 -19.11 8.21 16.77
CA LYS A 88 -18.24 7.63 15.77
C LYS A 88 -17.70 8.84 15.04
N LYS A 89 -16.38 8.88 14.84
CA LYS A 89 -15.85 9.71 13.77
C LYS A 89 -16.66 9.33 12.54
N LYS A 90 -17.57 10.23 12.13
CA LYS A 90 -18.32 10.03 10.90
C LYS A 90 -17.24 9.88 9.85
N LEU A 91 -17.33 8.84 9.04
CA LEU A 91 -16.47 8.72 7.87
C LEU A 91 -16.60 10.03 7.09
N ASP A 92 -15.48 10.46 6.51
CA ASP A 92 -15.53 11.57 5.56
C ASP A 92 -16.50 11.17 4.44
N PRO A 93 -17.15 12.14 3.77
CA PRO A 93 -18.04 11.84 2.66
C PRO A 93 -17.39 10.87 1.67
N LEU A 94 -18.19 9.98 1.08
CA LEU A 94 -17.71 8.90 0.18
C LEU A 94 -16.81 9.46 -0.93
N GLU A 95 -17.12 10.66 -1.42
CA GLU A 95 -16.37 11.45 -2.39
C GLU A 95 -14.89 11.66 -2.02
N ALA A 96 -14.54 11.67 -0.73
CA ALA A 96 -13.17 11.85 -0.28
C ALA A 96 -12.29 10.61 -0.54
N TYR A 97 -12.90 9.42 -0.61
CA TYR A 97 -12.16 8.16 -0.71
C TYR A 97 -12.05 7.66 -2.15
N VAL A 98 -13.05 7.92 -2.99
CA VAL A 98 -13.11 7.39 -4.37
C VAL A 98 -11.93 7.82 -5.25
N PRO A 99 -11.52 9.11 -5.30
CA PRO A 99 -10.38 9.54 -6.13
C PRO A 99 -9.09 8.82 -5.75
N ALA A 100 -8.84 8.65 -4.45
CA ALA A 100 -7.63 7.99 -3.97
C ALA A 100 -7.58 6.51 -4.38
N VAL A 101 -8.73 5.83 -4.40
CA VAL A 101 -8.82 4.43 -4.87
C VAL A 101 -8.61 4.33 -6.39
N ILE A 102 -9.18 5.25 -7.17
CA ILE A 102 -8.97 5.31 -8.63
C ILE A 102 -7.48 5.55 -8.94
N LEU A 103 -6.85 6.52 -8.28
CA LEU A 103 -5.42 6.79 -8.45
C LEU A 103 -4.55 5.57 -8.07
N THR A 104 -4.95 4.84 -7.02
CA THR A 104 -4.23 3.61 -6.64
C THR A 104 -4.42 2.50 -7.68
N GLU A 105 -5.60 2.35 -8.26
CA GLU A 105 -5.82 1.39 -9.34
C GLU A 105 -4.89 1.66 -10.53
N LEU A 106 -4.76 2.93 -10.94
CA LEU A 106 -3.83 3.35 -11.98
C LEU A 106 -2.37 3.04 -11.61
N GLN A 107 -1.97 3.38 -10.38
CA GLN A 107 -0.64 3.08 -9.86
C GLN A 107 -0.33 1.56 -9.88
N ILE A 108 -1.29 0.70 -9.55
CA ILE A 108 -1.13 -0.76 -9.60
C ILE A 108 -1.07 -1.26 -11.06
N LYS A 109 -1.82 -0.65 -11.99
CA LYS A 109 -1.72 -0.96 -13.43
C LYS A 109 -0.35 -0.58 -14.00
N GLU A 110 0.17 0.58 -13.63
CA GLU A 110 1.53 1.01 -13.99
C GLU A 110 2.58 0.02 -13.47
N LEU A 111 2.42 -0.51 -12.25
CA LEU A 111 3.26 -1.60 -11.73
C LEU A 111 3.25 -2.80 -12.66
N GLY A 112 2.06 -3.20 -13.14
CA GLY A 112 1.91 -4.28 -14.11
C GLY A 112 2.76 -4.06 -15.36
N GLN A 113 2.80 -2.83 -15.88
CA GLN A 113 3.62 -2.47 -17.04
C GLN A 113 5.13 -2.55 -16.73
N TYR A 114 5.57 -2.13 -15.54
CA TYR A 114 6.97 -2.28 -15.13
C TYR A 114 7.43 -3.74 -15.07
N LEU A 115 6.51 -4.68 -14.82
CA LEU A 115 6.79 -6.12 -14.83
C LEU A 115 6.91 -6.72 -16.23
N GLU A 116 6.53 -5.99 -17.28
CA GLU A 116 6.66 -6.45 -18.68
C GLU A 116 8.04 -6.19 -19.28
N VAL A 117 8.84 -5.34 -18.64
CA VAL A 117 10.21 -5.04 -19.06
C VAL A 117 11.12 -6.26 -18.85
N ASP A 118 12.07 -6.51 -19.76
CA ASP A 118 12.97 -7.68 -19.73
C ASP A 118 13.72 -7.87 -18.39
N GLN A 119 14.05 -6.77 -17.72
CA GLN A 119 14.64 -6.76 -16.37
C GLN A 119 13.91 -5.76 -15.48
N PRO A 120 12.81 -6.18 -14.83
CA PRO A 120 12.04 -5.30 -13.98
C PRO A 120 12.80 -5.00 -12.69
N LYS A 121 12.80 -3.73 -12.27
CA LYS A 121 13.39 -3.31 -11.00
C LYS A 121 12.41 -3.60 -9.87
N PHE A 122 12.50 -4.80 -9.29
CA PHE A 122 11.56 -5.26 -8.26
C PHE A 122 11.51 -4.35 -7.02
N ALA A 123 12.64 -3.74 -6.63
CA ALA A 123 12.68 -2.79 -5.52
C ALA A 123 11.83 -1.54 -5.78
N ASP A 124 11.85 -1.02 -7.02
CA ASP A 124 11.07 0.17 -7.42
C ASP A 124 9.57 -0.17 -7.47
N CYS A 125 9.20 -1.34 -8.00
CA CYS A 125 7.83 -1.84 -7.96
C CYS A 125 7.31 -1.92 -6.51
N ARG A 126 8.17 -2.37 -5.59
CA ARG A 126 7.85 -2.50 -4.17
C ARG A 126 7.70 -1.15 -3.47
N ASN A 127 8.47 -0.15 -3.89
CA ASN A 127 8.34 1.23 -3.43
C ASN A 127 7.02 1.85 -3.91
N LEU A 128 6.60 1.55 -5.14
CA LEU A 128 5.32 1.98 -5.68
C LEU A 128 4.15 1.52 -4.80
N LEU A 129 4.14 0.25 -4.35
CA LEU A 129 3.09 -0.27 -3.45
C LEU A 129 3.05 0.37 -2.05
N ARG A 130 4.14 1.04 -1.64
CA ARG A 130 4.27 1.62 -0.28
C ARG A 130 4.19 3.13 -0.25
N SER A 131 4.10 3.79 -1.41
CA SER A 131 4.16 5.23 -1.53
C SER A 131 3.01 5.74 -2.40
N GLY A 132 2.83 7.07 -2.41
CA GLY A 132 1.76 7.70 -3.18
C GLY A 132 0.36 7.26 -2.72
N PRO A 133 -0.61 7.18 -3.64
CA PRO A 133 -1.99 6.77 -3.35
C PRO A 133 -2.10 5.41 -2.64
N ALA A 134 -1.29 4.42 -3.05
CA ALA A 134 -1.28 3.07 -2.50
C ALA A 134 -1.04 3.01 -0.98
N SER A 135 -0.28 3.96 -0.43
CA SER A 135 0.02 4.02 1.01
C SER A 135 -1.23 4.17 1.89
N SER A 136 -2.28 4.81 1.36
CA SER A 136 -3.55 5.07 2.06
C SER A 136 -4.66 4.09 1.66
N LEU A 137 -4.41 3.22 0.69
CA LEU A 137 -5.41 2.37 0.05
C LEU A 137 -6.27 1.60 1.05
N ARG A 138 -5.62 0.93 2.02
CA ARG A 138 -6.32 0.08 3.01
C ARG A 138 -7.38 0.85 3.80
N VAL A 139 -7.14 2.11 4.12
CA VAL A 139 -8.12 2.95 4.84
C VAL A 139 -9.25 3.32 3.89
N ASN A 140 -8.91 3.78 2.67
CA ASN A 140 -9.89 4.24 1.69
C ASN A 140 -10.85 3.11 1.25
N ILE A 141 -10.34 1.92 0.91
CA ILE A 141 -11.20 0.81 0.45
C ILE A 141 -12.10 0.26 1.56
N ARG A 142 -11.65 0.33 2.81
CA ARG A 142 -12.49 -0.06 3.96
C ARG A 142 -13.59 0.95 4.24
N ALA A 143 -13.32 2.23 4.03
CA ALA A 143 -14.36 3.26 4.10
C ALA A 143 -15.42 3.04 3.01
N ILE A 144 -15.01 2.80 1.76
CA ILE A 144 -15.95 2.48 0.67
C ILE A 144 -16.76 1.22 0.99
N ALA A 145 -16.13 0.16 1.51
CA ALA A 145 -16.86 -1.05 1.89
C ALA A 145 -17.85 -0.82 3.04
N GLN A 146 -17.55 0.10 3.97
CA GLN A 146 -18.50 0.50 5.01
C GLN A 146 -19.71 1.22 4.41
N TYR A 147 -19.50 2.17 3.50
CA TYR A 147 -20.61 2.82 2.77
C TYR A 147 -21.45 1.82 2.00
N ALA A 148 -20.81 0.90 1.28
CA ALA A 148 -21.50 -0.18 0.59
C ALA A 148 -22.28 -1.10 1.54
N SER A 149 -21.80 -1.28 2.77
CA SER A 149 -22.53 -2.02 3.81
C SER A 149 -23.79 -1.31 4.27
N ASP A 150 -23.74 0.01 4.40
CA ASP A 150 -24.90 0.82 4.79
C ASP A 150 -25.98 0.78 3.68
N ASP A 151 -25.58 0.60 2.42
CA ASP A 151 -26.45 0.40 1.23
C ASP A 151 -26.86 -1.07 0.98
N GLY A 152 -26.53 -1.99 1.90
CA GLY A 152 -26.93 -3.40 1.82
C GLY A 152 -26.03 -4.32 0.99
N ASN A 153 -24.90 -3.83 0.48
CA ASN A 153 -23.93 -4.58 -0.33
C ASN A 153 -22.65 -4.97 0.45
N GLY A 154 -22.72 -4.97 1.79
CA GLY A 154 -21.55 -5.07 2.66
C GLY A 154 -20.73 -6.35 2.49
N LYS A 155 -21.39 -7.51 2.32
CA LYS A 155 -20.71 -8.81 2.18
C LYS A 155 -19.91 -8.91 0.88
N ALA A 156 -20.44 -8.38 -0.22
CA ALA A 156 -19.70 -8.37 -1.49
C ALA A 156 -18.53 -7.40 -1.40
N ALA A 157 -18.77 -6.17 -0.92
CA ALA A 157 -17.74 -5.15 -0.79
C ALA A 157 -16.59 -5.58 0.14
N SER A 158 -16.88 -6.18 1.29
CA SER A 158 -15.84 -6.68 2.20
C SER A 158 -15.04 -7.82 1.59
N GLY A 159 -15.69 -8.72 0.84
CA GLY A 159 -15.01 -9.79 0.12
C GLY A 159 -14.03 -9.27 -0.93
N GLU A 160 -14.41 -8.24 -1.70
CA GLU A 160 -13.53 -7.60 -2.68
C GLU A 160 -12.34 -6.88 -1.99
N VAL A 161 -12.57 -6.24 -0.83
CA VAL A 161 -11.48 -5.66 -0.02
C VAL A 161 -10.48 -6.73 0.44
N ASP A 162 -10.97 -7.84 0.97
CA ASP A 162 -10.11 -8.93 1.45
C ASP A 162 -9.32 -9.57 0.30
N GLN A 163 -9.96 -9.76 -0.86
CA GLN A 163 -9.31 -10.27 -2.06
C GLN A 163 -8.22 -9.32 -2.57
N CYS A 164 -8.50 -8.02 -2.60
CA CYS A 164 -7.53 -6.99 -3.00
C CYS A 164 -6.31 -6.97 -2.07
N LEU A 165 -6.52 -6.86 -0.75
CA LEU A 165 -5.42 -6.79 0.22
C LEU A 165 -4.57 -8.05 0.22
N ARG A 166 -5.20 -9.23 0.14
CA ARG A 166 -4.47 -10.50 0.04
C ARG A 166 -3.61 -10.57 -1.22
N ALA A 167 -4.16 -10.17 -2.37
CA ALA A 167 -3.40 -10.14 -3.62
C ALA A 167 -2.20 -9.19 -3.54
N LEU A 168 -2.35 -8.02 -2.92
CA LEU A 168 -1.26 -7.05 -2.73
C LEU A 168 -0.19 -7.53 -1.74
N GLU A 169 -0.58 -8.23 -0.67
CA GLU A 169 0.36 -8.84 0.28
C GLU A 169 1.18 -9.95 -0.39
N GLU A 170 0.52 -10.81 -1.18
CA GLU A 170 1.19 -11.86 -1.96
C GLU A 170 2.11 -11.27 -3.04
N LEU A 171 1.68 -10.20 -3.72
CA LEU A 171 2.51 -9.46 -4.66
C LEU A 171 3.76 -8.87 -3.98
N ASP A 172 3.60 -8.22 -2.82
CA ASP A 172 4.74 -7.66 -2.08
C ASP A 172 5.75 -8.73 -1.67
N TYR A 173 5.25 -9.89 -1.24
CA TYR A 173 6.10 -11.03 -0.90
C TYR A 173 6.91 -11.50 -2.12
N LEU A 174 6.26 -11.67 -3.27
CA LEU A 174 6.92 -12.07 -4.51
C LEU A 174 7.96 -11.04 -4.95
N LEU A 175 7.64 -9.74 -4.90
CA LEU A 175 8.56 -8.65 -5.23
C LEU A 175 9.77 -8.63 -4.30
N LEU A 176 9.56 -8.84 -3.00
CA LEU A 176 10.64 -8.91 -2.02
C LEU A 176 11.55 -10.11 -2.27
N GLN A 177 10.98 -11.28 -2.55
CA GLN A 177 11.72 -12.49 -2.85
C GLN A 177 12.58 -12.27 -4.10
N ALA A 178 11.96 -11.81 -5.19
CA ALA A 178 12.61 -11.53 -6.46
C ALA A 178 13.70 -10.45 -6.35
N SER A 179 13.50 -9.44 -5.51
CA SER A 179 14.51 -8.41 -5.25
C SER A 179 15.75 -8.94 -4.50
N ARG A 180 15.66 -10.07 -3.81
CA ARG A 180 16.74 -10.63 -2.98
C ARG A 180 17.41 -11.86 -3.59
N SER A 181 16.74 -12.54 -4.50
CA SER A 181 17.21 -13.78 -5.11
C SER A 181 17.68 -13.55 -6.55
N ASP A 182 18.83 -14.11 -6.92
CA ASP A 182 19.31 -14.13 -8.31
C ASP A 182 18.58 -15.16 -9.20
N SER A 183 17.66 -15.94 -8.61
CA SER A 183 16.84 -16.91 -9.33
C SER A 183 15.75 -16.22 -10.15
N LYS A 184 15.41 -16.79 -11.31
CA LYS A 184 14.34 -16.31 -12.19
C LYS A 184 13.04 -16.12 -11.39
N ALA A 185 12.65 -14.86 -11.22
CA ALA A 185 11.44 -14.48 -10.50
C ALA A 185 10.19 -14.97 -11.25
N PRO A 186 9.13 -15.42 -10.54
CA PRO A 186 7.88 -15.83 -11.16
C PRO A 186 7.05 -14.59 -11.55
N ILE A 187 7.50 -13.86 -12.58
CA ILE A 187 6.85 -12.63 -13.09
C ILE A 187 5.37 -12.89 -13.43
N GLU A 188 5.05 -14.04 -14.02
CA GLU A 188 3.66 -14.42 -14.31
C GLU A 188 2.79 -14.47 -13.05
N SER A 189 3.32 -15.01 -11.94
CA SER A 189 2.59 -15.00 -10.68
C SER A 189 2.36 -13.58 -10.16
N MET A 190 3.32 -12.68 -10.34
CA MET A 190 3.17 -11.26 -9.96
C MET A 190 2.08 -10.57 -10.79
N LYS A 191 2.08 -10.77 -12.11
CA LYS A 191 1.06 -10.23 -13.03
C LYS A 191 -0.35 -10.68 -12.64
N VAL A 192 -0.52 -11.98 -12.35
CA VAL A 192 -1.79 -12.52 -11.87
C VAL A 192 -2.25 -11.83 -10.58
N LYS A 193 -1.34 -11.48 -9.66
CA LYS A 193 -1.69 -10.73 -8.43
C LYS A 193 -2.05 -9.28 -8.71
N VAL A 194 -1.36 -8.61 -9.64
CA VAL A 194 -1.73 -7.28 -10.13
C VAL A 194 -3.15 -7.30 -10.70
N ASP A 195 -3.44 -8.21 -11.61
CA ASP A 195 -4.76 -8.34 -12.23
C ASP A 195 -5.84 -8.65 -11.19
N THR A 196 -5.54 -9.53 -10.23
CA THR A 196 -6.48 -9.87 -9.14
C THR A 196 -6.80 -8.64 -8.30
N ALA A 197 -5.80 -7.84 -7.92
CA ALA A 197 -5.99 -6.63 -7.14
C ALA A 197 -6.79 -5.57 -7.92
N VAL A 198 -6.42 -5.32 -9.18
CA VAL A 198 -7.12 -4.35 -10.06
C VAL A 198 -8.58 -4.75 -10.28
N ASN A 199 -8.84 -6.02 -10.53
CA ASN A 199 -10.21 -6.52 -10.72
C ASN A 199 -11.05 -6.38 -9.44
N ALA A 200 -10.45 -6.66 -8.27
CA ALA A 200 -11.13 -6.49 -6.99
C ALA A 200 -11.46 -5.02 -6.69
N LEU A 201 -10.52 -4.10 -6.97
CA LEU A 201 -10.78 -2.65 -6.87
C LEU A 201 -11.91 -2.20 -7.79
N ASN A 202 -11.91 -2.64 -9.04
CA ASN A 202 -12.97 -2.33 -10.00
C ASN A 202 -14.35 -2.82 -9.53
N ARG A 203 -14.42 -4.03 -8.96
CA ARG A 203 -15.66 -4.58 -8.41
C ARG A 203 -16.12 -3.82 -7.18
N LEU A 204 -15.20 -3.38 -6.32
CA LEU A 204 -15.51 -2.52 -5.19
C LEU A 204 -16.02 -1.15 -5.67
N LEU A 205 -15.40 -0.53 -6.67
CA LEU A 205 -15.86 0.77 -7.20
C LEU A 205 -17.26 0.68 -7.85
N LYS A 206 -17.67 -0.48 -8.34
CA LYS A 206 -19.05 -0.71 -8.81
C LYS A 206 -20.11 -0.66 -7.71
N THR A 207 -19.73 -0.74 -6.43
CA THR A 207 -20.68 -0.59 -5.32
C THR A 207 -20.95 0.88 -4.99
N VAL A 208 -20.17 1.81 -5.55
CA VAL A 208 -20.33 3.25 -5.37
C VAL A 208 -21.43 3.77 -6.30
N PRO A 209 -22.30 4.68 -5.84
CA PRO A 209 -23.26 5.38 -6.70
C PRO A 209 -22.59 6.05 -7.91
N SER A 210 -23.23 6.01 -9.07
CA SER A 210 -22.62 6.46 -10.33
C SER A 210 -22.25 7.94 -10.32
N ASP A 211 -23.06 8.78 -9.67
CA ASP A 211 -22.81 10.22 -9.56
C ASP A 211 -21.56 10.54 -8.73
N VAL A 212 -21.32 9.78 -7.66
CA VAL A 212 -20.11 9.89 -6.83
C VAL A 212 -18.91 9.32 -7.57
N LEU A 213 -19.08 8.21 -8.27
CA LEU A 213 -18.02 7.58 -9.06
C LEU A 213 -17.53 8.51 -10.18
N ASP A 214 -18.45 9.18 -10.90
CA ASP A 214 -18.09 10.07 -12.00
C ASP A 214 -17.41 11.35 -11.50
N LYS A 215 -17.85 11.91 -10.37
CA LYS A 215 -17.10 12.99 -9.68
C LYS A 215 -15.72 12.53 -9.26
N GLY A 216 -15.61 11.32 -8.73
CA GLY A 216 -14.33 10.73 -8.30
C GLY A 216 -13.35 10.57 -9.45
N LYS A 217 -13.82 10.13 -10.63
CA LYS A 217 -13.02 10.07 -11.86
C LYS A 217 -12.54 11.46 -12.28
N ALA A 218 -13.44 12.44 -12.35
CA ALA A 218 -13.08 13.81 -12.71
C ALA A 218 -12.00 14.40 -11.78
N MET A 219 -12.08 14.12 -10.47
CA MET A 219 -11.06 14.53 -9.51
C MET A 219 -9.73 13.82 -9.70
N ALA A 220 -9.75 12.50 -9.97
CA ALA A 220 -8.54 11.73 -10.27
C ALA A 220 -7.88 12.20 -11.58
N ASP A 221 -8.68 12.46 -12.61
CA ASP A 221 -8.21 12.98 -13.90
C ASP A 221 -7.60 14.38 -13.74
N ALA A 222 -8.20 15.26 -12.93
CA ALA A 222 -7.64 16.57 -12.61
C ALA A 222 -6.30 16.48 -11.86
N TYR A 223 -6.09 15.44 -11.05
CA TYR A 223 -4.80 15.19 -10.40
C TYR A 223 -3.70 14.74 -11.38
N LEU A 224 -4.08 14.04 -12.44
CA LEU A 224 -3.17 13.53 -13.47
C LEU A 224 -2.92 14.52 -14.61
N ALA A 225 -3.84 15.45 -14.83
CA ALA A 225 -3.67 16.51 -15.80
C ALA A 225 -2.38 17.27 -15.48
N PRO A 226 -1.42 17.37 -16.42
CA PRO A 226 -0.25 18.21 -16.21
C PRO A 226 -0.78 19.62 -15.99
N GLY A 227 -0.64 20.13 -14.76
CA GLY A 227 -1.18 21.43 -14.41
C GLY A 227 -0.73 22.47 -15.45
N ASP A 228 -1.64 23.36 -15.83
CA ASP A 228 -1.31 24.57 -16.60
C ASP A 228 -0.24 25.45 -15.91
N ASP A 229 0.22 25.06 -14.72
CA ASP A 229 1.37 25.59 -13.98
C ASP A 229 2.74 25.14 -14.55
N PHE A 230 2.77 24.15 -15.46
CA PHE A 230 3.93 23.85 -16.31
C PHE A 230 3.88 24.60 -17.65
N LYS A 231 3.28 25.80 -17.67
CA LYS A 231 3.60 26.76 -18.73
C LYS A 231 5.12 26.93 -18.76
N SER A 232 5.69 26.61 -19.92
CA SER A 232 7.08 26.85 -20.33
C SER A 232 7.85 27.87 -19.47
N PRO A 233 9.15 27.64 -19.17
CA PRO A 233 9.99 28.53 -18.34
C PRO A 233 10.15 29.98 -18.86
N GLN A 234 9.47 30.35 -19.95
CA GLN A 234 9.46 31.70 -20.50
C GLN A 234 8.58 32.68 -19.70
N ASN A 235 7.74 32.23 -18.76
CA ASN A 235 6.82 33.09 -18.00
C ASN A 235 7.03 33.04 -16.47
N LEU A 236 8.29 32.95 -16.02
CA LEU A 236 8.62 33.14 -14.60
C LEU A 236 8.55 34.63 -14.22
N ASP A 237 7.94 34.90 -13.06
CA ASP A 237 7.91 36.19 -12.36
C ASP A 237 9.34 36.78 -12.28
N PRO A 238 9.57 38.06 -12.65
CA PRO A 238 10.90 38.68 -12.66
C PRO A 238 11.71 38.50 -11.36
N GLN A 239 11.05 38.31 -10.21
CA GLN A 239 11.71 38.07 -8.93
C GLN A 239 12.44 36.71 -8.85
N LEU A 240 11.91 35.66 -9.51
CA LEU A 240 12.57 34.34 -9.53
C LEU A 240 13.79 34.33 -10.45
N LYS A 241 13.75 35.07 -11.55
CA LYS A 241 14.91 35.25 -12.45
C LYS A 241 16.07 35.97 -11.76
N GLN A 242 15.75 36.91 -10.87
CA GLN A 242 16.75 37.64 -10.11
C GLN A 242 17.48 36.73 -9.10
N LEU A 243 16.78 35.75 -8.52
CA LEU A 243 17.37 34.77 -7.61
C LEU A 243 18.23 33.74 -8.33
N GLU A 244 17.86 33.31 -9.54
CA GLU A 244 18.68 32.40 -10.35
C GLU A 244 20.00 33.07 -10.80
N SER A 245 19.98 34.39 -11.04
CA SER A 245 21.19 35.15 -11.40
C SER A 245 22.20 35.37 -10.26
N LEU A 246 21.84 34.99 -9.02
CA LEU A 246 22.66 35.14 -7.81
C LEU A 246 23.29 33.83 -7.32
N LEU A 247 23.02 32.70 -7.98
CA LEU A 247 23.63 31.39 -7.74
C LEU A 247 24.74 31.12 -8.77
#